data_AF-A0AA40E8Q6-F1
#
_entry.id   AF-A0AA40E8Q6-F1
#
_cell.length_a   1.000
_cell.length_b   1.000
_cell.length_c   1.000
_cell.angle_alpha   90.00
_cell.angle_beta   90.00
_cell.angle_gamma   90.00
#
_symmetry.space_group_name_H-M   'P 1'
#
loop_
_entity.id
_entity.type
_entity.pdbx_description
1 polymer ?
#
loop_
_entity_poly.entity_id
_entity_poly.type
_entity_poly.pdbx_seq_one_letter_code
_entity_poly.pdbx_strand_id
1 'polypeptide(L)'
;MLGWLASFSGYLTPVFLVLSPLLSYTDQAISMYKARSSAGFSLDIPLIMLVASLFRIFYYPGAHFDKALLVQSFVMVFIQLILLKVALDHRPGPSSKGGEAAVPFARAHDGGGGGLWEAPRPYRFWQWRSAKPYWHFVLYMFLGLAACELVLAPVHWLYPAYSALIGYTGLSVEATLPLPQIFSNARSRSCKGFRVSVLASWLLGDAMKMYWFFSSATQIPWAFKICGIFQAGCDSFLGVQYLMYGNGSGPAVPELVVKDHKMSDWPAAASAMGESEKLTMQMGVPHATGRDTPVGRRTSLADKST
;
A
#
# COMPACT_ATOMS: atom_id res chain seq x y z
N MET A 1 -32.61 18.40 24.72
CA MET A 1 -31.54 18.60 23.72
C MET A 1 -30.53 17.44 23.68
N LEU A 2 -29.94 16.99 24.81
CA LEU A 2 -28.94 15.91 24.82
C LEU A 2 -29.32 14.63 24.05
N GLY A 3 -30.56 14.15 24.19
CA GLY A 3 -31.00 12.91 23.52
C GLY A 3 -30.98 12.95 21.99
N TRP A 4 -31.26 14.09 21.36
CA TRP A 4 -31.20 14.21 19.90
C TRP A 4 -29.75 14.19 19.39
N LEU A 5 -28.84 14.86 20.10
CA LEU A 5 -27.40 14.82 19.77
C LEU A 5 -26.82 13.41 19.95
N ALA A 6 -27.20 12.70 21.01
CA ALA A 6 -26.80 11.30 21.21
C ALA A 6 -27.33 10.39 20.09
N SER A 7 -28.61 10.51 19.72
CA SER A 7 -29.20 9.75 18.61
C SER A 7 -28.54 10.06 17.26
N PHE A 8 -28.29 11.35 16.96
CA PHE A 8 -27.61 11.77 15.73
C PHE A 8 -26.17 11.24 15.68
N SER A 9 -25.43 11.34 16.78
CA SER A 9 -24.07 10.79 16.92
C SER A 9 -24.04 9.26 16.74
N GLY A 10 -25.05 8.56 17.26
CA GLY A 10 -25.21 7.11 17.13
C GLY A 10 -25.39 6.61 15.70
N TYR A 11 -25.96 7.41 14.79
CA TYR A 11 -26.03 7.09 13.35
C TYR A 11 -24.85 7.65 12.56
N LEU A 12 -24.39 8.86 12.87
CA LEU A 12 -23.31 9.52 12.15
C LEU A 12 -21.97 8.80 12.33
N THR A 13 -21.68 8.30 13.53
CA THR A 13 -20.35 7.71 13.82
C THR A 13 -20.12 6.37 13.10
N PRO A 14 -21.06 5.42 13.07
CA PRO A 14 -20.97 4.23 12.21
C PRO A 14 -20.77 4.57 10.72
N VAL A 15 -21.52 5.55 10.20
CA VAL A 15 -21.40 6.00 8.80
C VAL A 15 -20.00 6.57 8.54
N PHE A 16 -19.49 7.42 9.44
CA PHE A 16 -18.13 7.95 9.35
C PHE A 16 -17.06 6.86 9.42
N LEU A 17 -17.20 5.87 10.31
CA LEU A 17 -16.27 4.74 10.43
C LEU A 17 -16.22 3.87 9.17
N VAL A 18 -17.36 3.67 8.49
CA VAL A 18 -17.43 2.93 7.23
C VAL A 18 -16.89 3.75 6.05
N LEU A 19 -17.21 5.05 5.96
CA LEU A 19 -16.84 5.89 4.83
C LEU A 19 -15.42 6.48 4.91
N SER A 20 -14.85 6.67 6.11
CA SER A 20 -13.53 7.26 6.29
C SER A 20 -12.42 6.52 5.52
N PRO A 21 -12.30 5.18 5.58
CA PRO A 21 -11.38 4.43 4.75
C PRO A 21 -11.66 4.61 3.25
N LEU A 22 -12.93 4.56 2.84
CA LEU A 22 -13.30 4.72 1.43
C LEU A 22 -12.81 6.06 0.88
N LEU A 23 -13.06 7.17 1.58
CA LEU A 23 -12.63 8.50 1.17
C LEU A 23 -11.11 8.64 1.17
N SER A 24 -10.44 8.25 2.26
CA SER A 24 -8.99 8.39 2.42
C SER A 24 -8.18 7.59 1.40
N TYR A 25 -8.57 6.34 1.15
CA TYR A 25 -7.85 5.48 0.19
C TYR A 25 -8.29 5.72 -1.26
N THR A 26 -9.50 6.23 -1.52
CA THR A 26 -9.91 6.70 -2.87
C THR A 26 -9.07 7.89 -3.30
N ASP A 27 -8.85 8.88 -2.44
CA ASP A 27 -8.00 10.03 -2.76
C ASP A 27 -6.56 9.58 -3.09
N GLN A 28 -5.98 8.69 -2.28
CA GLN A 28 -4.66 8.11 -2.53
C GLN A 28 -4.59 7.35 -3.87
N ALA A 29 -5.62 6.56 -4.21
CA ALA A 29 -5.70 5.85 -5.48
C ALA A 29 -5.81 6.83 -6.67
N ILE A 30 -6.65 7.87 -6.56
CA ILE A 30 -6.79 8.91 -7.59
C ILE A 30 -5.49 9.69 -7.76
N SER A 31 -4.80 10.01 -6.66
CA SER A 31 -3.50 10.71 -6.67
C SER A 31 -2.45 9.91 -7.46
N MET A 32 -2.27 8.61 -7.15
CA MET A 32 -1.35 7.74 -7.89
C MET A 32 -1.74 7.55 -9.36
N TYR A 33 -3.05 7.41 -9.65
CA TYR A 33 -3.56 7.26 -11.01
C TYR A 33 -3.28 8.52 -11.86
N LYS A 34 -3.53 9.71 -11.30
CA LYS A 34 -3.24 11.00 -11.95
C LYS A 34 -1.73 11.23 -12.13
N ALA A 35 -0.93 10.93 -11.11
CA ALA A 35 0.53 11.07 -11.15
C ALA A 35 1.23 10.04 -12.05
N ARG A 36 0.50 9.00 -12.52
CA ARG A 36 1.03 7.85 -13.26
C ARG A 36 2.21 7.15 -12.59
N SER A 37 2.33 7.28 -11.27
CA SER A 37 3.45 6.79 -10.48
C SER A 37 3.01 6.47 -9.05
N SER A 38 3.42 5.30 -8.55
CA SER A 38 3.33 4.93 -7.13
C SER A 38 4.68 5.06 -6.40
N ALA A 39 5.62 5.85 -6.94
CA ALA A 39 6.91 6.10 -6.30
C ALA A 39 6.73 6.76 -4.92
N GLY A 40 7.31 6.15 -3.88
CA GLY A 40 7.15 6.59 -2.49
C GLY A 40 5.85 6.12 -1.82
N PHE A 41 4.95 5.45 -2.54
CA PHE A 41 3.81 4.76 -1.94
C PHE A 41 4.19 3.33 -1.52
N SER A 42 3.55 2.87 -0.45
CA SER A 42 3.81 1.60 0.21
C SER A 42 2.87 0.51 -0.27
N LEU A 43 3.41 -0.61 -0.75
CA LEU A 43 2.59 -1.79 -1.02
C LEU A 43 2.20 -2.57 0.25
N ASP A 44 2.91 -2.42 1.37
CA ASP A 44 2.53 -3.16 2.60
C ASP A 44 1.26 -2.58 3.25
N ILE A 45 0.99 -1.27 3.15
CA ILE A 45 -0.23 -0.66 3.75
C ILE A 45 -1.52 -1.36 3.25
N PRO A 46 -1.78 -1.46 1.93
CA PRO A 46 -2.96 -2.16 1.44
C PRO A 46 -2.94 -3.66 1.77
N LEU A 47 -1.76 -4.30 1.80
CA LEU A 47 -1.65 -5.74 2.09
C LEU A 47 -1.97 -6.06 3.55
N ILE A 48 -1.41 -5.32 4.51
CA ILE A 48 -1.71 -5.48 5.94
C ILE A 48 -3.20 -5.23 6.19
N MET A 49 -3.77 -4.19 5.57
CA MET A 49 -5.19 -3.89 5.70
C MET A 49 -6.10 -4.94 5.05
N LEU A 50 -5.68 -5.57 3.93
CA LEU A 50 -6.37 -6.73 3.35
C LEU A 50 -6.31 -7.94 4.28
N VAL A 51 -5.16 -8.23 4.88
CA VAL A 51 -5.00 -9.29 5.89
C VAL A 51 -5.97 -9.05 7.05
N ALA A 52 -5.85 -7.91 7.76
CA ALA A 52 -6.69 -7.58 8.89
C ALA A 52 -8.18 -7.66 8.57
N SER A 53 -8.61 -7.08 7.45
CA SER A 53 -10.02 -7.04 7.07
C SER A 53 -10.58 -8.42 6.69
N LEU A 54 -9.78 -9.28 6.04
CA LEU A 54 -10.18 -10.65 5.73
C LEU A 54 -10.30 -11.49 7.01
N PHE A 55 -9.33 -11.41 7.92
CA PHE A 55 -9.43 -12.06 9.24
C PHE A 55 -10.68 -11.57 10.01
N ARG A 56 -11.01 -10.26 9.96
CA ARG A 56 -12.24 -9.73 10.57
C ARG A 56 -13.53 -10.22 9.93
N ILE A 57 -13.57 -10.41 8.61
CA ILE A 57 -14.74 -10.99 7.91
C ILE A 57 -14.97 -12.43 8.36
N PHE A 58 -13.92 -13.27 8.40
CA PHE A 58 -14.03 -14.66 8.85
C PHE A 58 -14.21 -14.82 10.37
N TYR A 59 -13.86 -13.82 11.17
CA TYR A 59 -14.20 -13.77 12.60
C TYR A 59 -15.72 -13.55 12.83
N TYR A 60 -16.43 -12.97 11.85
CA TYR A 60 -17.82 -12.58 12.03
C TYR A 60 -18.77 -13.73 12.40
N PRO A 61 -18.77 -14.90 11.72
CA PRO A 61 -19.72 -15.98 12.00
C PRO A 61 -19.54 -16.61 13.38
N GLY A 62 -18.37 -16.49 14.01
CA GLY A 62 -18.14 -17.00 15.36
C GLY A 62 -18.38 -16.00 16.50
N ALA A 63 -18.36 -14.69 16.24
CA ALA A 63 -18.48 -13.66 17.28
C ALA A 63 -19.62 -12.65 17.10
N HIS A 64 -20.25 -12.57 15.92
CA HIS A 64 -21.44 -11.76 15.63
C HIS A 64 -21.38 -10.31 16.13
N PHE A 65 -20.24 -9.65 15.96
CA PHE A 65 -20.02 -8.26 16.39
C PHE A 65 -20.87 -7.25 15.59
N ASP A 66 -20.71 -5.96 15.87
CA ASP A 66 -21.52 -4.90 15.27
C ASP A 66 -21.45 -4.90 13.71
N LYS A 67 -22.61 -4.78 13.06
CA LYS A 67 -22.73 -4.81 11.59
C LYS A 67 -21.97 -3.67 10.90
N ALA A 68 -21.81 -2.50 11.53
CA ALA A 68 -21.03 -1.40 10.98
C ALA A 68 -19.54 -1.77 10.84
N LEU A 69 -18.98 -2.50 11.81
CA LEU A 69 -17.61 -3.02 11.74
C LEU A 69 -17.47 -4.08 10.64
N LEU A 70 -18.49 -4.91 10.43
CA LEU A 70 -18.51 -5.87 9.32
C LEU A 70 -18.55 -5.16 7.96
N VAL A 71 -19.45 -4.20 7.78
CA VAL A 71 -19.54 -3.39 6.55
C VAL A 71 -18.24 -2.61 6.31
N GLN A 72 -17.63 -2.03 7.36
CA GLN A 72 -16.32 -1.39 7.29
C GLN A 72 -15.24 -2.38 6.83
N SER A 73 -15.30 -3.65 7.26
CA SER A 73 -14.36 -4.69 6.81
C SER A 73 -14.49 -4.96 5.30
N PHE A 74 -15.72 -5.07 4.78
CA PHE A 74 -15.97 -5.27 3.35
C PHE A 74 -15.58 -4.06 2.49
N VAL A 75 -15.96 -2.85 2.92
CA VAL A 75 -15.55 -1.59 2.25
C VAL A 75 -14.04 -1.46 2.23
N MET A 76 -13.37 -1.87 3.32
CA MET A 76 -11.92 -1.87 3.40
C MET A 76 -11.28 -2.87 2.43
N VAL A 77 -11.75 -4.12 2.36
CA VAL A 77 -11.28 -5.07 1.34
C VAL A 77 -11.44 -4.48 -0.07
N PHE A 78 -12.62 -3.95 -0.40
CA PHE A 78 -12.87 -3.38 -1.72
C PHE A 78 -11.89 -2.25 -2.08
N ILE A 79 -11.74 -1.22 -1.23
CA ILE A 79 -10.87 -0.08 -1.55
C ILE A 79 -9.39 -0.45 -1.53
N GLN A 80 -8.96 -1.39 -0.69
CA GLN A 80 -7.56 -1.84 -0.67
C GLN A 80 -7.20 -2.71 -1.87
N LEU A 81 -8.13 -3.49 -2.44
CA LEU A 81 -7.91 -4.17 -3.72
C LEU A 81 -7.71 -3.16 -4.86
N ILE A 82 -8.50 -2.07 -4.89
CA ILE A 82 -8.34 -0.97 -5.87
C ILE A 82 -6.99 -0.28 -5.67
N LEU A 83 -6.66 0.11 -4.43
CA LEU A 83 -5.42 0.80 -4.10
C LEU A 83 -4.19 -0.05 -4.46
N LEU A 84 -4.21 -1.35 -4.14
CA LEU A 84 -3.17 -2.32 -4.51
C LEU A 84 -3.05 -2.45 -6.04
N LYS A 85 -4.16 -2.52 -6.79
CA LYS A 85 -4.15 -2.56 -8.25
C LYS A 85 -3.51 -1.32 -8.85
N VAL A 86 -3.98 -0.13 -8.46
CA VAL A 86 -3.45 1.15 -8.95
C VAL A 86 -1.97 1.31 -8.61
N ALA A 87 -1.56 0.93 -7.40
CA ALA A 87 -0.16 1.00 -6.96
C ALA A 87 0.76 0.03 -7.70
N LEU A 88 0.29 -1.19 -8.01
CA LEU A 88 1.04 -2.18 -8.80
C LEU A 88 1.15 -1.80 -10.28
N ASP A 89 0.08 -1.24 -10.87
CA ASP A 89 0.06 -0.81 -12.28
C ASP A 89 1.00 0.36 -12.56
N HIS A 90 1.09 1.31 -11.63
CA HIS A 90 1.90 2.53 -11.75
C HIS A 90 3.27 2.43 -11.04
N ARG A 91 3.74 1.21 -10.78
CA ARG A 91 5.04 1.00 -10.10
C ARG A 91 6.20 1.41 -11.02
N PRO A 92 7.14 2.26 -10.58
CA PRO A 92 8.29 2.64 -11.38
C PRO A 92 9.14 1.41 -11.75
N GLY A 93 9.60 1.38 -13.00
CA GLY A 93 10.37 0.27 -13.56
C GLY A 93 11.72 0.06 -12.85
N PRO A 94 12.30 -1.17 -12.92
CA PRO A 94 13.47 -1.55 -12.14
C PRO A 94 14.79 -0.85 -12.52
N SER A 95 14.81 0.05 -13.51
CA SER A 95 16.04 0.70 -14.01
C SER A 95 16.25 2.13 -13.49
N SER A 96 15.27 2.74 -12.81
CA SER A 96 15.29 4.17 -12.47
C SER A 96 15.22 4.42 -10.95
N LYS A 97 16.26 4.00 -10.21
CA LYS A 97 16.58 4.34 -8.80
C LYS A 97 15.43 4.35 -7.75
N GLY A 98 14.29 3.72 -8.06
CA GLY A 98 13.04 3.85 -7.29
C GLY A 98 12.28 2.54 -7.10
N GLY A 99 12.85 1.40 -7.50
CA GLY A 99 12.31 0.08 -7.15
C GLY A 99 12.28 -0.19 -5.64
N GLU A 100 13.15 0.50 -4.90
CA GLU A 100 13.29 0.55 -3.44
C GLU A 100 12.41 1.64 -2.80
N ALA A 101 11.63 2.41 -3.57
CA ALA A 101 10.71 3.43 -3.05
C ALA A 101 9.25 2.93 -2.92
N ALA A 102 8.97 1.68 -3.28
CA ALA A 102 7.63 1.06 -3.21
C ALA A 102 7.31 0.41 -1.84
N VAL A 103 8.14 0.71 -0.83
CA VAL A 103 8.20 0.04 0.46
C VAL A 103 8.08 1.09 1.57
N PRO A 104 7.13 0.94 2.51
CA PRO A 104 7.21 1.70 3.74
C PRO A 104 8.39 1.15 4.55
N PHE A 105 8.94 1.99 5.43
CA PHE A 105 9.92 1.55 6.43
C PHE A 105 11.25 0.99 5.89
N ALA A 106 11.43 0.78 4.58
CA ALA A 106 12.73 0.43 4.00
C ALA A 106 13.78 1.54 4.14
N ARG A 107 13.37 2.77 4.45
CA ARG A 107 14.27 3.83 4.91
C ARG A 107 15.01 3.50 6.22
N ALA A 108 14.61 2.41 6.92
CA ALA A 108 15.36 1.85 8.04
C ALA A 108 16.51 0.91 7.62
N HIS A 109 16.61 0.51 6.34
CA HIS A 109 17.67 -0.38 5.85
C HIS A 109 18.98 0.34 5.51
N ASP A 110 18.95 1.64 5.21
CA ASP A 110 20.12 2.40 4.72
C ASP A 110 21.07 2.89 5.85
N GLY A 111 20.68 2.74 7.12
CA GLY A 111 21.41 3.30 8.26
C GLY A 111 22.25 2.26 9.00
N GLY A 112 23.37 1.84 8.42
CA GLY A 112 24.27 0.75 8.86
C GLY A 112 24.34 0.44 10.37
N GLY A 113 23.41 -0.40 10.83
CA GLY A 113 23.35 -0.98 12.17
C GLY A 113 22.68 -2.35 12.06
N GLY A 114 23.34 -3.39 12.60
CA GLY A 114 22.90 -4.78 12.47
C GLY A 114 22.04 -5.23 13.64
N GLY A 115 20.79 -4.79 13.71
CA GLY A 115 19.79 -5.28 14.66
C GLY A 115 18.84 -6.31 14.05
N LEU A 116 18.06 -6.96 14.93
CA LEU A 116 17.06 -7.99 14.56
C LEU A 116 16.00 -7.48 13.55
N TRP A 117 15.78 -6.17 13.49
CA TRP A 117 14.76 -5.52 12.67
C TRP A 117 15.30 -4.97 11.33
N GLU A 118 16.62 -4.96 11.12
CA GLU A 118 17.28 -4.67 9.83
C GLU A 118 17.61 -5.93 9.02
N ALA A 119 17.16 -7.10 9.46
CA ALA A 119 17.31 -8.33 8.69
C ALA A 119 16.47 -8.23 7.39
N PRO A 120 17.04 -8.52 6.20
CA PRO A 120 16.28 -8.52 4.96
C PRO A 120 15.12 -9.53 5.04
N ARG A 121 13.90 -9.09 4.71
CA ARG A 121 12.68 -9.88 4.92
C ARG A 121 12.82 -11.29 4.35
N PRO A 122 12.54 -12.36 5.13
CA PRO A 122 12.57 -13.73 4.64
C PRO A 122 11.78 -13.88 3.33
N TYR A 123 12.38 -14.55 2.35
CA TYR A 123 11.80 -14.78 1.02
C TYR A 123 11.35 -13.51 0.26
N ARG A 124 11.82 -12.32 0.65
CA ARG A 124 11.34 -11.01 0.14
C ARG A 124 9.82 -10.88 0.23
N PHE A 125 9.24 -11.31 1.36
CA PHE A 125 7.80 -11.27 1.62
C PHE A 125 7.23 -9.86 1.36
N TRP A 126 6.20 -9.80 0.49
CA TRP A 126 5.59 -8.57 -0.05
C TRP A 126 6.51 -7.58 -0.78
N GLN A 127 7.76 -7.97 -1.08
CA GLN A 127 8.73 -7.20 -1.86
C GLN A 127 8.96 -7.82 -3.25
N TRP A 128 7.95 -8.51 -3.78
CA TRP A 128 8.00 -9.22 -5.05
C TRP A 128 8.12 -8.25 -6.24
N ARG A 129 8.85 -8.65 -7.30
CA ARG A 129 9.08 -7.80 -8.49
C ARG A 129 7.86 -7.75 -9.41
N SER A 130 7.18 -8.88 -9.58
CA SER A 130 5.97 -9.02 -10.40
C SER A 130 4.70 -8.76 -9.58
N ALA A 131 3.62 -8.33 -10.23
CA ALA A 131 2.31 -8.16 -9.59
C ALA A 131 1.63 -9.49 -9.21
N LYS A 132 1.85 -10.59 -9.96
CA LYS A 132 1.13 -11.86 -9.78
C LYS A 132 1.18 -12.44 -8.35
N PRO A 133 2.34 -12.49 -7.65
CA PRO A 133 2.42 -13.01 -6.29
C PRO A 133 1.55 -12.27 -5.27
N TYR A 134 1.31 -10.97 -5.44
CA TYR A 134 0.41 -10.21 -4.58
C TYR A 134 -1.03 -10.69 -4.70
N TRP A 135 -1.51 -10.91 -5.92
CA TRP A 135 -2.85 -11.45 -6.18
C TRP A 135 -2.98 -12.91 -5.74
N HIS A 136 -1.96 -13.73 -5.98
CA HIS A 136 -1.93 -15.10 -5.46
C HIS A 136 -1.97 -15.15 -3.94
N PHE A 137 -1.22 -14.28 -3.25
CA PHE A 137 -1.24 -14.18 -1.79
C PHE A 137 -2.65 -13.87 -1.25
N VAL A 138 -3.30 -12.82 -1.78
CA VAL A 138 -4.66 -12.44 -1.35
C VAL A 138 -5.68 -13.55 -1.65
N LEU A 139 -5.60 -14.17 -2.84
CA LEU A 139 -6.48 -15.26 -3.24
C LEU A 139 -6.30 -16.51 -2.35
N TYR A 140 -5.05 -16.95 -2.14
CA TYR A 140 -4.77 -18.13 -1.30
C TYR A 140 -5.10 -17.89 0.16
N MET A 141 -4.95 -16.66 0.67
CA MET A 141 -5.39 -16.31 2.02
C MET A 141 -6.92 -16.36 2.15
N PHE A 142 -7.67 -15.81 1.18
CA PHE A 142 -9.13 -15.93 1.16
C PHE A 142 -9.59 -17.39 1.07
N LEU A 143 -9.03 -18.16 0.13
CA LEU A 143 -9.38 -19.57 -0.04
C LEU A 143 -8.99 -20.42 1.18
N GLY A 144 -7.85 -20.13 1.81
CA GLY A 144 -7.40 -20.79 3.04
C GLY A 144 -8.34 -20.52 4.20
N LEU A 145 -8.72 -19.26 4.43
CA LEU A 145 -9.70 -18.89 5.46
C LEU A 145 -11.08 -19.54 5.18
N ALA A 146 -11.53 -19.55 3.93
CA ALA A 146 -12.78 -20.20 3.53
C ALA A 146 -12.75 -21.74 3.72
N ALA A 147 -11.63 -22.38 3.41
CA ALA A 147 -11.45 -23.82 3.63
C ALA A 147 -11.39 -24.16 5.12
N CYS A 148 -10.66 -23.37 5.92
CA CYS A 148 -10.64 -23.52 7.38
C CYS A 148 -12.03 -23.34 7.99
N GLU A 149 -12.78 -22.32 7.56
CA GLU A 149 -14.16 -22.09 8.00
C GLU A 149 -15.06 -23.30 7.68
N LEU A 150 -15.04 -23.78 6.43
CA LEU A 150 -15.86 -24.92 6.00
C LEU A 150 -15.52 -26.23 6.74
N VAL A 151 -14.24 -26.46 7.04
CA VAL A 151 -13.76 -27.67 7.73
C VAL A 151 -13.98 -27.60 9.24
N LEU A 152 -13.86 -26.41 9.85
CA LEU A 152 -13.91 -26.24 11.30
C LEU A 152 -15.30 -25.89 11.83
N ALA A 153 -16.19 -25.27 11.04
CA ALA A 153 -17.55 -24.95 11.48
C ALA A 153 -18.36 -26.17 12.01
N PRO A 154 -18.26 -27.39 11.43
CA PRO A 154 -18.89 -28.59 12.01
C PRO A 154 -18.24 -29.08 13.32
N VAL A 155 -17.05 -28.57 13.68
CA VAL A 155 -16.25 -29.02 14.83
C VAL A 155 -16.49 -28.10 16.03
N HIS A 156 -17.72 -28.17 16.57
CA HIS A 156 -18.27 -27.28 17.60
C HIS A 156 -17.36 -26.99 18.81
N TRP A 157 -16.48 -27.92 19.21
CA TRP A 157 -15.57 -27.75 20.35
C TRP A 157 -14.30 -26.95 20.03
N LEU A 158 -13.85 -26.99 18.77
CA LEU A 158 -12.62 -26.32 18.29
C LEU A 158 -12.94 -24.97 17.64
N TYR A 159 -14.10 -24.86 16.98
CA TYR A 159 -14.53 -23.67 16.26
C TYR A 159 -14.49 -22.36 17.09
N PRO A 160 -14.90 -22.31 18.37
CA PRO A 160 -14.79 -21.09 19.18
C PRO A 160 -13.35 -20.62 19.37
N ALA A 161 -12.40 -21.56 19.56
CA ALA A 161 -10.98 -21.24 19.72
C ALA A 161 -10.36 -20.77 18.40
N TYR A 162 -10.73 -21.40 17.28
CA TYR A 162 -10.33 -20.96 15.94
C TYR A 162 -10.87 -19.54 15.63
N SER A 163 -12.16 -19.31 15.85
CA SER A 163 -12.81 -17.99 15.68
C SER A 163 -12.12 -16.91 16.51
N ALA A 164 -11.88 -17.18 17.79
CA ALA A 164 -11.16 -16.26 18.67
C ALA A 164 -9.74 -15.96 18.14
N LEU A 165 -9.00 -16.99 17.70
CA LEU A 165 -7.65 -16.84 17.14
C LEU A 165 -7.64 -15.95 15.89
N ILE A 166 -8.54 -16.18 14.92
CA ILE A 166 -8.62 -15.36 13.70
C ILE A 166 -9.04 -13.91 14.00
N GLY A 167 -9.98 -13.73 14.95
CA GLY A 167 -10.42 -12.40 15.39
C GLY A 167 -9.33 -11.59 16.05
N TYR A 168 -8.67 -12.16 17.07
CA TYR A 168 -7.55 -11.49 17.75
C TYR A 168 -6.39 -11.25 16.79
N THR A 169 -6.07 -12.20 15.90
CA THR A 169 -5.01 -12.01 14.90
C THR A 169 -5.32 -10.84 13.96
N GLY A 170 -6.51 -10.80 13.36
CA GLY A 170 -6.91 -9.70 12.46
C GLY A 170 -6.89 -8.32 13.13
N LEU A 171 -7.39 -8.25 14.37
CA LEU A 171 -7.41 -7.01 15.14
C LEU A 171 -6.02 -6.57 15.60
N SER A 172 -5.13 -7.48 15.98
CA SER A 172 -3.74 -7.18 16.31
C SER A 172 -2.94 -6.75 15.08
N VAL A 173 -3.16 -7.36 13.92
CA VAL A 173 -2.51 -6.97 12.65
C VAL A 173 -2.89 -5.54 12.24
N GLU A 174 -4.16 -5.13 12.46
CA GLU A 174 -4.57 -3.73 12.26
C GLU A 174 -3.97 -2.79 13.30
N ALA A 175 -4.08 -3.11 14.59
CA ALA A 175 -3.64 -2.24 15.67
C ALA A 175 -2.12 -2.00 15.71
N THR A 176 -1.33 -2.89 15.10
CA THR A 176 0.14 -2.77 15.02
C THR A 176 0.64 -1.98 13.80
N LEU A 177 -0.24 -1.56 12.89
CA LEU A 177 0.11 -0.74 11.71
C LEU A 177 0.96 0.51 11.99
N PRO A 178 0.77 1.27 13.08
CA PRO A 178 1.57 2.48 13.31
C PRO A 178 3.00 2.16 13.81
N LEU A 179 3.26 0.98 14.35
CA LEU A 179 4.53 0.64 15.01
C LEU A 179 5.77 0.84 14.13
N PRO A 180 5.81 0.42 12.85
CA PRO A 180 7.01 0.62 12.04
C PRO A 180 7.26 2.10 11.71
N GLN A 181 6.22 2.95 11.67
CA GLN A 181 6.39 4.41 11.57
C GLN A 181 6.98 4.97 12.86
N ILE A 182 6.51 4.50 14.03
CA ILE A 182 7.04 4.87 15.35
C ILE A 182 8.53 4.56 15.44
N PHE A 183 8.95 3.37 15.02
CA PHE A 183 10.37 2.97 15.00
C PHE A 183 11.20 3.78 13.99
N SER A 184 10.66 4.03 12.79
CA SER A 184 11.32 4.87 11.78
C SER A 184 11.57 6.29 12.27
N ASN A 185 10.57 6.92 12.89
CA ASN A 185 10.67 8.25 13.50
C ASN A 185 11.68 8.26 14.66
N ALA A 186 11.61 7.26 15.56
CA ALA A 186 12.51 7.16 16.71
C ALA A 186 13.98 7.03 16.32
N ARG A 187 14.28 6.20 15.30
CA ARG A 187 15.63 5.99 14.76
C ARG A 187 16.16 7.21 14.01
N SER A 188 15.36 7.78 13.11
CA SER A 188 15.76 8.94 12.31
C SER A 188 15.75 10.25 13.09
N ARG A 189 15.14 10.27 14.29
CA ARG A 189 14.94 11.45 15.14
C ARG A 189 14.33 12.63 14.38
N SER A 190 13.47 12.32 13.41
CA SER A 190 12.86 13.28 12.49
C SER A 190 11.53 12.76 11.97
N CYS A 191 10.55 13.65 11.81
CA CYS A 191 9.29 13.33 11.14
C CYS A 191 9.24 13.86 9.69
N LYS A 192 10.41 14.15 9.09
CA LYS A 192 10.51 14.70 7.73
C LYS A 192 9.87 13.78 6.68
N GLY A 193 8.79 14.27 6.06
CA GLY A 193 8.00 13.55 5.07
C GLY A 193 6.75 12.87 5.62
N PHE A 194 6.54 12.85 6.94
CA PHE A 194 5.28 12.45 7.55
C PHE A 194 4.25 13.59 7.39
N ARG A 195 3.07 13.30 6.85
CA ARG A 195 2.08 14.33 6.52
C ARG A 195 1.17 14.61 7.72
N VAL A 196 1.09 15.89 8.09
CA VAL A 196 0.19 16.39 9.15
C VAL A 196 -1.27 15.99 8.90
N SER A 197 -1.74 16.08 7.65
CA SER A 197 -3.12 15.71 7.30
C SER A 197 -3.41 14.22 7.54
N VAL A 198 -2.44 13.34 7.30
CA VAL A 198 -2.57 11.89 7.56
C VAL A 198 -2.61 11.64 9.07
N LEU A 199 -1.65 12.18 9.83
CA LEU A 199 -1.63 12.10 11.30
C LEU A 199 -2.93 12.62 11.93
N ALA A 200 -3.40 13.80 11.49
CA ALA A 200 -4.64 14.38 11.97
C ALA A 200 -5.87 13.50 11.66
N SER A 201 -5.89 12.86 10.48
CA SER A 201 -6.96 11.92 10.11
C SER A 201 -6.96 10.66 10.97
N TRP A 202 -5.78 10.16 11.37
CA TRP A 202 -5.64 9.01 12.27
C TRP A 202 -6.11 9.36 13.69
N LEU A 203 -5.60 10.46 14.26
CA LEU A 203 -6.01 10.93 15.59
C LEU A 203 -7.51 11.22 15.68
N LEU A 204 -8.09 11.87 14.67
CA LEU A 204 -9.53 12.14 14.61
C LEU A 204 -10.34 10.86 14.42
N GLY A 205 -9.88 9.96 13.54
CA GLY A 205 -10.51 8.66 13.29
C GLY A 205 -10.56 7.80 14.54
N ASP A 206 -9.46 7.72 15.29
CA ASP A 206 -9.38 6.94 16.51
C ASP A 206 -10.09 7.61 17.70
N ALA A 207 -10.11 8.94 17.80
CA ALA A 207 -10.96 9.63 18.78
C ALA A 207 -12.46 9.32 18.54
N MET A 208 -12.92 9.37 17.29
CA MET A 208 -14.30 9.01 16.92
C MET A 208 -14.59 7.51 17.14
N LYS A 209 -13.63 6.62 16.82
CA LYS A 209 -13.73 5.18 17.07
C LYS A 209 -13.83 4.88 18.57
N MET A 210 -13.00 5.51 19.40
CA MET A 210 -13.03 5.37 20.85
C MET A 210 -14.34 5.88 21.44
N TYR A 211 -14.81 7.07 21.02
CA TYR A 211 -16.11 7.57 21.43
C TYR A 211 -17.21 6.56 21.12
N TRP A 212 -17.24 5.98 19.91
CA TRP A 212 -18.24 4.98 19.54
C TRP A 212 -18.12 3.66 20.33
N PHE A 213 -16.90 3.16 20.54
CA PHE A 213 -16.64 1.92 21.29
C PHE A 213 -17.12 1.95 22.75
N PHE A 214 -17.24 3.15 23.33
CA PHE A 214 -17.70 3.35 24.72
C PHE A 214 -19.08 4.00 24.86
N SER A 215 -19.65 4.58 23.79
CA SER A 215 -20.99 5.20 23.81
C SER A 215 -22.06 4.46 22.99
N SER A 216 -21.69 3.51 22.12
CA SER A 216 -22.67 2.75 21.35
C SER A 216 -23.58 1.91 22.25
N ALA A 217 -24.87 1.86 21.92
CA ALA A 217 -25.83 0.96 22.55
C ALA A 217 -25.62 -0.52 22.15
N THR A 218 -24.80 -0.79 21.13
CA THR A 218 -24.47 -2.14 20.67
C THR A 218 -23.27 -2.72 21.42
N GLN A 219 -23.32 -4.03 21.72
CA GLN A 219 -22.24 -4.72 22.42
C GLN A 219 -21.05 -4.96 21.49
N ILE A 220 -20.06 -4.06 21.53
CA ILE A 220 -18.80 -4.18 20.82
C ILE A 220 -17.84 -5.06 21.64
N PRO A 221 -17.33 -6.20 21.11
CA PRO A 221 -16.48 -7.11 21.89
C PRO A 221 -15.19 -6.44 22.41
N TRP A 222 -14.73 -6.87 23.59
CA TRP A 222 -13.50 -6.37 24.21
C TRP A 222 -12.25 -6.48 23.33
N ALA A 223 -12.20 -7.46 22.42
CA ALA A 223 -11.15 -7.58 21.41
C ALA A 223 -10.97 -6.27 20.60
N PHE A 224 -12.08 -5.71 20.09
CA PHE A 224 -12.06 -4.44 19.35
C PHE A 224 -11.65 -3.27 20.26
N LYS A 225 -12.16 -3.24 21.50
CA LYS A 225 -11.86 -2.14 22.44
C LYS A 225 -10.38 -2.09 22.80
N ILE A 226 -9.78 -3.23 23.17
CA ILE A 226 -8.36 -3.31 23.55
C ILE A 226 -7.45 -2.98 22.36
N CYS A 227 -7.68 -3.58 21.20
CA CYS A 227 -6.90 -3.29 19.99
C CYS A 227 -7.06 -1.84 19.53
N GLY A 228 -8.27 -1.27 19.63
CA GLY A 228 -8.53 0.14 19.31
C GLY A 228 -7.87 1.12 20.29
N ILE A 229 -7.85 0.81 21.60
CA ILE A 229 -7.08 1.61 22.58
C ILE A 229 -5.59 1.57 22.27
N PHE A 230 -5.05 0.39 21.94
CA PHE A 230 -3.65 0.24 21.57
C PHE A 230 -3.30 1.06 20.31
N GLN A 231 -4.15 0.99 19.29
CA GLN A 231 -3.98 1.79 18.06
C GLN A 231 -4.03 3.30 18.37
N ALA A 232 -5.04 3.76 19.10
CA ALA A 232 -5.18 5.17 19.49
C ALA A 232 -3.99 5.66 20.34
N GLY A 233 -3.42 4.80 21.18
CA GLY A 233 -2.19 5.07 21.92
C GLY A 233 -0.96 5.19 21.02
N CYS A 234 -0.83 4.32 20.01
CA CYS A 234 0.25 4.38 19.03
C CYS A 234 0.15 5.64 18.14
N ASP A 235 -1.03 5.99 17.65
CA ASP A 235 -1.23 7.19 16.84
C ASP A 235 -1.07 8.48 17.66
N SER A 236 -1.49 8.47 18.93
CA SER A 236 -1.16 9.54 19.90
C SER A 236 0.35 9.67 20.11
N PHE A 237 1.08 8.55 20.20
CA PHE A 237 2.54 8.56 20.31
C PHE A 237 3.23 9.08 19.04
N LEU A 238 2.71 8.79 17.85
CA LEU A 238 3.14 9.44 16.60
C LEU A 238 2.90 10.96 16.63
N GLY A 239 1.78 11.40 17.22
CA GLY A 239 1.51 12.81 17.48
C GLY A 239 2.56 13.47 18.36
N VAL A 240 2.91 12.81 19.48
CA VAL A 240 3.99 13.25 20.38
C VAL A 240 5.35 13.28 19.67
N GLN A 241 5.71 12.23 18.91
CA GLN A 241 6.95 12.22 18.12
C GLN A 241 7.00 13.36 17.09
N TYR A 242 5.88 13.67 16.43
CA TYR A 242 5.80 14.77 15.47
C TYR A 242 6.07 16.13 16.13
N LEU A 243 5.55 16.36 17.33
CA LEU A 243 5.82 17.58 18.11
C LEU A 243 7.26 17.62 18.65
N MET A 244 7.81 16.48 19.10
CA MET A 244 9.14 16.40 19.71
C MET A 244 10.30 16.49 18.71
N TYR A 245 10.20 15.81 17.57
CA TYR A 245 11.26 15.79 16.54
C TYR A 245 11.08 16.91 15.51
N GLY A 246 9.87 17.44 15.40
CA GLY A 246 9.50 18.51 14.49
C GLY A 246 9.63 18.15 13.01
N ASN A 247 9.20 19.08 12.16
CA ASN A 247 9.74 19.17 10.82
C ASN A 247 11.12 19.81 10.92
N GLY A 248 12.17 18.99 10.96
CA GLY A 248 13.56 19.46 10.95
C GLY A 248 13.76 20.48 9.83
N SER A 249 14.11 21.72 10.21
CA SER A 249 13.96 22.95 9.42
C SER A 249 14.55 22.84 8.02
N GLY A 250 13.69 22.47 7.08
CA GLY A 250 13.95 22.40 5.64
C GLY A 250 12.65 22.72 4.92
N PRO A 251 12.72 23.24 3.69
CA PRO A 251 11.56 23.83 3.02
C PRO A 251 10.43 22.81 2.97
N ALA A 252 9.21 23.27 3.28
CA ALA A 252 8.01 22.44 3.31
C ALA A 252 7.95 21.59 2.03
N VAL A 253 8.17 20.28 2.20
CA VAL A 253 7.75 19.30 1.19
C VAL A 253 6.25 19.53 1.10
N PRO A 254 5.73 19.90 -0.07
CA PRO A 254 4.31 20.18 -0.18
C PRO A 254 3.52 18.93 0.24
N GLU A 255 2.27 19.18 0.61
CA GLU A 255 1.17 18.27 0.35
C GLU A 255 1.36 17.49 -0.96
N LEU A 256 0.80 16.28 -1.13
CA LEU A 256 0.89 15.55 -2.41
C LEU A 256 -0.02 16.13 -3.51
N VAL A 257 -0.10 17.45 -3.57
CA VAL A 257 0.06 18.14 -4.84
C VAL A 257 1.43 17.75 -5.39
N VAL A 258 1.45 17.10 -6.56
CA VAL A 258 2.66 17.01 -7.37
C VAL A 258 3.11 18.45 -7.62
N LYS A 259 4.18 18.89 -6.95
CA LYS A 259 4.77 20.19 -7.26
C LYS A 259 5.30 20.09 -8.67
N ASP A 260 4.72 20.88 -9.57
CA ASP A 260 5.14 20.94 -10.96
C ASP A 260 6.65 21.13 -11.03
N HIS A 261 7.34 20.15 -11.61
CA HIS A 261 8.44 20.51 -12.49
C HIS A 261 7.82 21.22 -13.68
N LYS A 262 7.60 22.54 -13.54
CA LYS A 262 7.81 23.42 -14.69
C LYS A 262 9.16 23.04 -15.26
N MET A 263 9.17 22.58 -16.50
CA MET A 263 10.37 22.73 -17.31
C MET A 263 10.68 24.22 -17.28
N SER A 264 11.75 24.60 -16.56
CA SER A 264 12.50 25.77 -16.96
C SER A 264 12.98 25.44 -18.37
N ASP A 265 12.57 26.22 -19.35
CA ASP A 265 12.83 25.95 -20.76
C ASP A 265 14.31 25.60 -20.96
N TRP A 266 14.57 24.36 -21.38
CA TRP A 266 15.87 24.00 -21.94
C TRP A 266 15.81 24.34 -23.43
N PRO A 267 16.40 25.46 -23.89
CA PRO A 267 16.49 25.72 -25.30
C PRO A 267 17.35 24.65 -25.98
N ALA A 268 17.00 24.30 -27.22
CA ALA A 268 17.73 23.37 -28.09
C ALA A 268 17.69 21.88 -27.70
N ALA A 269 16.50 21.27 -27.79
CA ALA A 269 16.36 19.91 -28.34
C ALA A 269 15.88 19.91 -29.82
N ALA A 270 15.87 21.08 -30.48
CA ALA A 270 15.52 21.25 -31.90
C ALA A 270 16.76 21.32 -32.84
N SER A 271 17.98 21.41 -32.29
CA SER A 271 19.21 21.50 -33.12
C SER A 271 19.86 20.13 -33.41
N ALA A 272 19.57 19.09 -32.62
CA ALA A 272 20.18 17.77 -32.77
C ALA A 272 19.69 16.97 -33.99
N MET A 273 18.63 17.43 -34.67
CA MET A 273 18.21 16.89 -35.98
C MET A 273 18.77 17.69 -37.17
N GLY A 274 19.47 18.81 -36.95
CA GLY A 274 20.04 19.65 -38.01
C GLY A 274 21.52 19.40 -38.33
N GLU A 275 22.29 18.79 -37.42
CA GLU A 275 23.73 18.56 -37.63
C GLU A 275 24.06 17.23 -38.31
N SER A 276 23.24 16.18 -38.13
CA SER A 276 23.44 14.91 -38.83
C SER A 276 23.27 15.03 -40.36
N GLU A 277 22.49 15.99 -40.83
CA GLU A 277 22.28 16.25 -42.26
C GLU A 277 23.44 17.06 -42.87
N LYS A 278 24.10 17.93 -42.09
CA LYS A 278 25.26 18.73 -42.55
C LYS A 278 26.58 17.96 -42.57
N LEU A 279 26.79 17.03 -41.64
CA LEU A 279 27.98 16.16 -41.65
C LEU A 279 28.02 15.21 -42.86
N THR A 280 26.85 14.85 -43.40
CA THR A 280 26.74 14.03 -44.63
C THR A 280 27.08 14.82 -45.90
N MET A 281 27.11 16.17 -45.84
CA MET A 281 27.37 17.04 -46.98
C MET A 281 28.85 17.48 -47.13
N GLN A 282 29.73 17.11 -46.20
CA GLN A 282 31.16 17.50 -46.21
C GLN A 282 32.16 16.37 -46.51
N MET A 283 31.75 15.12 -46.58
CA MET A 283 32.62 14.02 -47.02
C MET A 283 32.08 13.37 -48.30
N GLY A 284 32.65 13.77 -49.43
CA GLY A 284 32.30 13.22 -50.74
C GLY A 284 32.80 11.78 -50.91
N VAL A 285 31.90 10.82 -50.76
CA VAL A 285 32.10 9.41 -51.16
C VAL A 285 30.82 8.93 -51.86
N PRO A 286 30.89 8.36 -53.08
CA PRO A 286 29.72 8.17 -53.92
C PRO A 286 28.85 6.96 -53.54
N HIS A 287 27.58 7.05 -53.95
CA HIS A 287 26.54 6.02 -53.82
C HIS A 287 26.93 4.68 -54.46
N ALA A 288 26.59 3.57 -53.79
CA ALA A 288 26.38 2.27 -54.43
C ALA A 288 25.01 1.70 -54.03
N THR A 289 24.22 1.31 -55.04
CA THR A 289 22.93 0.63 -54.90
C THR A 289 23.12 -0.89 -54.95
N GLY A 290 22.32 -1.68 -54.22
CA GLY A 290 22.38 -3.13 -54.35
C GLY A 290 21.61 -3.92 -53.29
N ARG A 291 20.57 -4.64 -53.74
CA ARG A 291 19.92 -5.76 -53.05
C ARG A 291 20.96 -6.90 -52.82
N ASP A 292 20.80 -7.90 -51.94
CA ASP A 292 19.70 -8.86 -51.83
C ASP A 292 19.81 -9.70 -50.53
N THR A 293 18.75 -10.43 -50.18
CA THR A 293 18.72 -11.38 -49.06
C THR A 293 19.21 -12.77 -49.45
N PRO A 294 19.77 -13.56 -48.50
CA PRO A 294 19.92 -14.99 -48.68
C PRO A 294 19.10 -15.79 -47.65
N VAL A 295 18.02 -16.44 -48.12
CA VAL A 295 17.34 -17.52 -47.39
C VAL A 295 17.44 -18.80 -48.22
N GLY A 296 17.94 -19.87 -47.60
CA GLY A 296 17.70 -21.25 -48.05
C GLY A 296 18.74 -21.85 -48.99
N ARG A 297 19.34 -22.97 -48.55
CA ARG A 297 19.88 -24.01 -49.42
C ARG A 297 19.41 -25.37 -48.91
N ARG A 298 18.44 -25.98 -49.60
CA ARG A 298 18.17 -27.42 -49.48
C ARG A 298 19.07 -28.17 -50.46
N THR A 299 19.39 -29.41 -50.11
CA THR A 299 20.10 -30.39 -50.91
C THR A 299 19.20 -31.01 -51.99
N SER A 300 19.77 -31.44 -53.13
CA SER A 300 19.57 -32.80 -53.66
C SER A 300 20.47 -33.19 -54.85
N LEU A 301 20.97 -34.42 -54.80
CA LEU A 301 21.22 -35.39 -55.89
C LEU A 301 22.12 -35.07 -57.12
N ALA A 302 23.34 -35.59 -57.03
CA ALA A 302 23.88 -36.68 -57.88
C ALA A 302 23.95 -36.53 -59.42
N ASP A 303 25.15 -36.13 -59.88
CA ASP A 303 25.82 -36.54 -61.13
C ASP A 303 27.32 -36.19 -60.98
N LYS A 304 28.34 -36.86 -61.53
CA LYS A 304 28.46 -38.18 -62.23
C LYS A 304 29.89 -38.75 -61.96
N SER A 305 30.22 -39.91 -62.54
CA SER A 305 31.48 -40.68 -62.48
C SER A 305 32.76 -39.98 -62.99
N THR A 306 33.90 -40.18 -62.32
CA THR A 306 34.98 -41.09 -62.78
C THR A 306 35.88 -41.49 -61.61
#